data_AF-A0A2W5D7M7-F1
#
_entry.id   AF-A0A2W5D7M7-F1
#
_cell.length_a   1.000
_cell.length_b   1.000
_cell.length_c   1.000
_cell.angle_alpha   90.00
_cell.angle_beta   90.00
_cell.angle_gamma   90.00
#
_symmetry.space_group_name_H-M   'P 1'
#
loop_
_entity.id
_entity.type
_entity.pdbx_description
1 polymer ?
#
loop_
_entity_poly.entity_id
_entity_poly.type
_entity_poly.pdbx_seq_one_letter_code
_entity_poly.pdbx_strand_id
1 'polypeptide(L)'
;MGNCKFRVLSLYWNNVNPELVSAQSRVFNFFGYPIEQQNLHGADHGAWMEKMLNSAADDEVVIIVDIDCIPLSAEAIERAVRVAQNGAIFGCAQSANHIDHRFIYAAPMFLALTGRTWRLLDTPSLKAGEQYDVAGRLSAVARQRGVLVELVYPTCAAVPRWLLGDTSTYGLFTVFEGQYLHLFESRNTALVQSFVDLSDSLVAEGELFDYRSFVLRCSQESHEQYAKKYFLKHSFSGKLKREWARLKKRLGR
;
A
#
# COMPACT_ATOMS: atom_id res chain seq x y z
N MET A 1 27.10 -14.71 8.39
CA MET A 1 25.91 -13.88 8.73
C MET A 1 25.02 -14.75 9.58
N GLY A 2 24.76 -14.37 10.84
CA GLY A 2 23.80 -15.08 11.68
C GLY A 2 22.44 -15.11 10.98
N ASN A 3 21.72 -16.22 11.08
CA ASN A 3 20.47 -16.45 10.38
C ASN A 3 19.43 -15.42 10.86
N CYS A 4 19.38 -14.24 10.24
CA CYS A 4 18.42 -13.21 10.65
C CYS A 4 17.03 -13.73 10.38
N LYS A 5 16.25 -13.88 11.44
CA LYS A 5 14.85 -14.23 11.34
C LYS A 5 14.09 -13.01 10.85
N PHE A 6 13.36 -13.14 9.76
CA PHE A 6 12.44 -12.12 9.30
C PHE A 6 11.08 -12.74 8.96
N ARG A 7 10.03 -11.92 9.00
CA ARG A 7 8.68 -12.29 8.61
C ARG A 7 8.07 -11.21 7.73
N VAL A 8 7.50 -11.62 6.61
CA VAL A 8 6.68 -10.74 5.76
C VAL A 8 5.22 -11.09 6.02
N LEU A 9 4.42 -10.10 6.37
CA LEU A 9 3.05 -10.27 6.86
C LEU A 9 2.09 -9.39 6.09
N SER A 10 0.93 -9.94 5.71
CA SER A 10 -0.16 -9.18 5.12
C SER A 10 -1.51 -9.56 5.73
N LEU A 11 -2.35 -8.56 5.99
CA LEU A 11 -3.73 -8.73 6.42
C LEU A 11 -4.67 -8.51 5.24
N TYR A 12 -5.70 -9.34 5.13
CA TYR A 12 -6.80 -9.09 4.20
C TYR A 12 -8.15 -9.55 4.74
N TRP A 13 -9.21 -9.12 4.06
CA TRP A 13 -10.59 -9.41 4.39
C TRP A 13 -11.27 -10.20 3.26
N ASN A 14 -12.42 -10.81 3.56
CA ASN A 14 -13.20 -11.64 2.62
C ASN A 14 -13.62 -10.96 1.31
N ASN A 15 -13.65 -9.62 1.26
CA ASN A 15 -14.04 -8.86 0.07
C ASN A 15 -12.86 -8.57 -0.88
N VAL A 16 -11.64 -8.98 -0.54
CA VAL A 16 -10.47 -8.82 -1.40
C VAL A 16 -10.51 -9.87 -2.51
N ASN A 17 -10.16 -9.46 -3.74
CA ASN A 17 -10.09 -10.37 -4.88
C ASN A 17 -9.04 -11.49 -4.63
N PRO A 18 -9.42 -12.78 -4.65
CA PRO A 18 -8.48 -13.88 -4.46
C PRO A 18 -7.32 -13.91 -5.46
N GLU A 19 -7.50 -13.41 -6.68
CA GLU A 19 -6.42 -13.32 -7.68
C GLU A 19 -5.35 -12.34 -7.26
N LEU A 20 -5.73 -11.22 -6.62
CA LEU A 20 -4.80 -10.24 -6.08
C LEU A 20 -3.98 -10.83 -4.92
N VAL A 21 -4.64 -11.55 -4.01
CA VAL A 21 -3.98 -12.30 -2.92
C VAL A 21 -2.95 -13.28 -3.48
N SER A 22 -3.36 -14.04 -4.50
CA SER A 22 -2.50 -15.04 -5.15
C SER A 22 -1.33 -14.39 -5.90
N ALA A 23 -1.57 -13.28 -6.59
CA ALA A 23 -0.55 -12.54 -7.34
C ALA A 23 0.53 -11.99 -6.40
N GLN A 24 0.14 -11.37 -5.28
CA GLN A 24 1.09 -10.93 -4.26
C GLN A 24 1.95 -12.10 -3.76
N SER A 25 1.32 -13.21 -3.38
CA SER A 25 2.05 -14.39 -2.90
C SER A 25 3.06 -14.91 -3.93
N ARG A 26 2.69 -14.97 -5.21
CA ARG A 26 3.60 -15.40 -6.30
C ARG A 26 4.84 -14.52 -6.39
N VAL A 27 4.68 -13.20 -6.33
CA VAL A 27 5.82 -12.26 -6.42
C VAL A 27 6.78 -12.42 -5.25
N PHE A 28 6.25 -12.50 -4.02
CA PHE A 28 7.08 -12.71 -2.84
C PHE A 28 7.82 -14.06 -2.86
N ASN A 29 7.14 -15.13 -3.29
CA ASN A 29 7.77 -16.45 -3.47
C ASN A 29 8.85 -16.43 -4.56
N PHE A 30 8.61 -15.74 -5.68
CA PHE A 30 9.58 -15.61 -6.77
C PHE A 30 10.91 -14.99 -6.29
N PHE A 31 10.85 -13.96 -5.44
CA PHE A 31 12.05 -13.37 -4.86
C PHE A 31 12.66 -14.18 -3.70
N GLY A 32 12.06 -15.29 -3.28
CA GLY A 32 12.56 -16.11 -2.18
C GLY A 32 12.22 -15.59 -0.78
N TYR A 33 11.21 -14.72 -0.66
CA TYR A 33 10.74 -14.15 0.61
C TYR A 33 9.26 -14.46 0.83
N PRO A 34 8.88 -15.71 1.17
CA PRO A 34 7.49 -16.11 1.32
C PRO A 34 6.72 -15.20 2.29
N ILE A 35 5.51 -14.81 1.88
CA ILE A 35 4.64 -13.92 2.65
C ILE A 35 3.59 -14.72 3.42
N GLU A 36 3.40 -14.38 4.70
CA GLU A 36 2.33 -14.91 5.55
C GLU A 36 1.09 -13.99 5.43
N GLN A 37 0.10 -14.45 4.67
CA GLN A 37 -1.15 -13.73 4.45
C GLN A 37 -2.23 -14.23 5.41
N GLN A 38 -2.86 -13.34 6.18
CA GLN A 38 -3.90 -13.66 7.16
C GLN A 38 -5.26 -13.10 6.72
N ASN A 39 -6.23 -13.98 6.46
CA ASN A 39 -7.63 -13.57 6.24
C ASN A 39 -8.36 -13.43 7.58
N LEU A 40 -8.52 -12.20 8.07
CA LEU A 40 -9.22 -11.93 9.33
C LEU A 40 -10.32 -10.88 9.11
N HIS A 41 -11.45 -11.32 8.53
CA HIS A 41 -12.58 -10.44 8.22
C HIS A 41 -13.02 -9.58 9.42
N GLY A 42 -13.04 -8.25 9.22
CA GLY A 42 -13.47 -7.29 10.24
C GLY A 42 -12.41 -6.94 11.29
N ALA A 43 -11.20 -7.51 11.22
CA ALA A 43 -10.10 -7.11 12.09
C ALA A 43 -9.66 -5.66 11.82
N ASP A 44 -9.37 -4.91 12.88
CA ASP A 44 -8.75 -3.59 12.79
C ASP A 44 -7.28 -3.72 12.38
N HIS A 45 -6.88 -2.99 11.33
CA HIS A 45 -5.54 -3.12 10.76
C HIS A 45 -4.45 -2.67 11.74
N GLY A 46 -4.66 -1.55 12.46
CA GLY A 46 -3.73 -1.06 13.48
C GLY A 46 -3.53 -2.05 14.62
N ALA A 47 -4.62 -2.59 15.17
CA ALA A 47 -4.59 -3.60 16.21
C ALA A 47 -3.87 -4.88 15.78
N TRP A 48 -4.09 -5.30 14.53
CA TRP A 48 -3.41 -6.47 13.97
C TRP A 48 -1.90 -6.25 13.87
N MET A 49 -1.44 -5.09 13.37
CA MET A 49 -0.01 -4.78 13.32
C MET A 49 0.62 -4.73 14.72
N GLU A 50 -0.06 -4.09 15.69
CA GLU A 50 0.39 -4.07 17.09
C GLU A 50 0.58 -5.49 17.62
N LYS A 51 -0.38 -6.40 17.35
CA LYS A 51 -0.29 -7.82 17.74
C LYS A 51 0.94 -8.49 17.10
N MET A 52 1.18 -8.27 15.81
CA MET A 52 2.31 -8.88 15.11
C MET A 52 3.65 -8.37 15.67
N LEU A 53 3.80 -7.07 15.87
CA LEU A 53 5.02 -6.46 16.41
C LEU A 53 5.26 -6.81 17.88
N ASN A 54 4.21 -6.92 18.69
CA ASN A 54 4.32 -7.37 20.08
C ASN A 54 4.78 -8.83 20.19
N SER A 55 4.47 -9.66 19.19
CA SER A 55 4.89 -11.07 19.17
C SER A 55 6.31 -11.29 18.65
N ALA A 56 6.94 -10.24 18.09
CA ALA A 56 8.22 -10.36 17.43
C ALA A 56 9.39 -10.42 18.42
N ALA A 57 10.36 -11.28 18.14
CA ALA A 57 11.61 -11.31 18.89
C ALA A 57 12.43 -10.03 18.68
N ASP A 58 13.37 -9.75 19.58
CA ASP A 58 14.22 -8.55 19.52
C ASP A 58 14.95 -8.39 18.18
N ASP A 59 15.51 -9.50 17.68
CA ASP A 59 16.31 -9.60 16.46
C ASP A 59 15.49 -9.98 15.23
N GLU A 60 14.17 -10.18 15.37
CA GLU A 60 13.29 -10.50 14.27
C GLU A 60 12.90 -9.22 13.52
N VAL A 61 13.14 -9.20 12.20
CA VAL A 61 12.62 -8.15 11.32
C VAL A 61 11.19 -8.49 10.94
N VAL A 62 10.27 -7.56 11.17
CA VAL A 62 8.88 -7.65 10.73
C VAL A 62 8.68 -6.70 9.57
N ILE A 63 8.19 -7.23 8.45
CA ILE A 63 7.76 -6.46 7.28
C ILE A 63 6.24 -6.60 7.18
N ILE A 64 5.53 -5.50 7.38
CA ILE A 64 4.09 -5.38 7.12
C ILE A 64 3.90 -4.91 5.68
N VAL A 65 2.97 -5.54 4.96
CA VAL A 65 2.67 -5.24 3.56
C VAL A 65 1.15 -5.23 3.38
N ASP A 66 0.60 -4.16 2.79
CA ASP A 66 -0.80 -4.15 2.36
C ASP A 66 -1.03 -5.24 1.31
N ILE A 67 -2.22 -5.87 1.30
CA ILE A 67 -2.52 -6.98 0.39
C ILE A 67 -2.36 -6.62 -1.10
N ASP A 68 -2.48 -5.34 -1.42
CA ASP A 68 -2.39 -4.77 -2.77
C ASP A 68 -1.06 -4.02 -3.03
N CYS A 69 0.00 -4.45 -2.33
CA CYS A 69 1.37 -3.99 -2.47
C CYS A 69 2.33 -5.12 -2.82
N ILE A 70 3.27 -4.90 -3.73
CA ILE A 70 4.35 -5.86 -4.05
C ILE A 70 5.70 -5.16 -4.24
N PRO A 71 6.81 -5.85 -3.93
CA PRO A 71 8.13 -5.45 -4.40
C PRO A 71 8.25 -5.73 -5.91
N LEU A 72 9.08 -4.95 -6.58
CA LEU A 72 9.43 -5.12 -8.00
C LEU A 72 10.83 -5.73 -8.17
N SER A 73 11.58 -5.91 -7.09
CA SER A 73 12.88 -6.58 -7.08
C SER A 73 13.15 -7.25 -5.72
N ALA A 74 14.11 -8.18 -5.67
CA ALA A 74 14.61 -8.73 -4.40
C ALA A 74 15.33 -7.65 -3.55
N GLU A 75 16.04 -6.72 -4.19
CA GLU A 75 16.75 -5.63 -3.52
C GLU A 75 15.80 -4.76 -2.69
N ALA A 76 14.56 -4.59 -3.14
CA ALA A 76 13.51 -3.87 -2.42
C ALA A 76 13.27 -4.48 -1.02
N ILE A 77 13.26 -5.80 -0.92
CA ILE A 77 13.04 -6.52 0.35
C ILE A 77 14.33 -6.49 1.18
N GLU A 78 15.48 -6.74 0.54
CA GLU A 78 16.78 -6.73 1.21
C GLU A 78 17.10 -5.36 1.84
N ARG A 79 16.78 -4.27 1.14
CA ARG A 79 16.95 -2.90 1.67
C ARG A 79 16.12 -2.72 2.93
N ALA A 80 14.85 -3.10 2.90
CA ALA A 80 13.96 -3.00 4.06
C ALA A 80 14.52 -3.79 5.27
N VAL A 81 15.01 -5.02 5.02
CA VAL A 81 15.64 -5.85 6.05
C VAL A 81 16.90 -5.19 6.61
N ARG A 82 17.81 -4.71 5.76
CA ARG A 82 19.06 -4.06 6.19
C ARG A 82 18.79 -2.81 7.04
N VAL A 83 17.85 -1.96 6.61
CA VAL A 83 17.48 -0.74 7.33
C VAL A 83 16.89 -1.08 8.70
N ALA A 84 15.97 -2.03 8.77
CA ALA A 84 15.36 -2.48 10.01
C ALA A 84 16.39 -3.10 10.99
N GLN A 85 17.31 -3.93 10.48
CA GLN A 85 18.39 -4.52 11.28
C GLN A 85 19.32 -3.48 11.90
N ASN A 86 19.51 -2.36 11.22
CA ASN A 86 20.31 -1.22 11.70
C ASN A 86 19.56 -0.36 12.74
N GLY A 87 18.37 -0.77 13.18
CA GLY A 87 17.60 -0.09 14.22
C GLY A 87 16.75 1.09 13.74
N ALA A 88 16.54 1.19 12.42
CA ALA A 88 15.68 2.20 11.81
C ALA A 88 14.29 1.62 11.48
N ILE A 89 13.33 2.51 11.21
CA ILE A 89 12.08 2.17 10.54
C ILE A 89 12.25 2.41 9.05
N PHE A 90 11.78 1.48 8.24
CA PHE A 90 11.71 1.61 6.79
C PHE A 90 10.26 1.65 6.33
N GLY A 91 9.92 2.48 5.35
CA GLY A 91 8.69 2.23 4.59
C GLY A 91 8.38 3.20 3.46
N CYS A 92 7.38 2.84 2.67
CA CYS A 92 6.88 3.72 1.61
C CYS A 92 6.22 4.96 2.22
N ALA A 93 6.54 6.12 1.65
CA ALA A 93 6.06 7.42 2.12
C ALA A 93 4.58 7.62 1.81
N GLN A 94 3.80 7.99 2.83
CA GLN A 94 2.40 8.41 2.68
C GLN A 94 2.13 9.66 3.51
N SER A 95 1.04 10.36 3.18
CA SER A 95 0.44 11.36 4.04
C SER A 95 -1.08 11.18 4.12
N ALA A 96 -1.66 11.44 5.28
CA ALA A 96 -3.10 11.30 5.46
C ALA A 96 -3.80 12.57 5.00
N ASN A 97 -4.21 12.64 3.72
CA ASN A 97 -4.73 13.87 3.10
C ASN A 97 -6.01 14.43 3.76
N HIS A 98 -6.74 13.61 4.49
CA HIS A 98 -7.93 14.01 5.26
C HIS A 98 -7.60 14.52 6.68
N ILE A 99 -6.34 14.41 7.12
CA ILE A 99 -5.83 14.87 8.42
C ILE A 99 -4.80 15.98 8.19
N ASP A 100 -3.64 15.63 7.63
CA ASP A 100 -2.56 16.54 7.25
C ASP A 100 -1.71 15.92 6.14
N HIS A 101 -1.71 16.53 4.96
CA HIS A 101 -0.91 16.06 3.82
C HIS A 101 0.59 16.40 3.97
N ARG A 102 0.96 17.27 4.92
CA ARG A 102 2.36 17.64 5.19
C ARG A 102 3.07 16.68 6.13
N PHE A 103 2.30 15.96 6.95
CA PHE A 103 2.84 14.92 7.79
C PHE A 103 3.12 13.64 6.96
N ILE A 104 4.37 13.50 6.52
CA ILE A 104 4.84 12.32 5.80
C ILE A 104 5.31 11.26 6.79
N TYR A 105 4.88 10.01 6.62
CA TYR A 105 5.23 8.88 7.48
C TYR A 105 5.45 7.60 6.69
N ALA A 106 6.10 6.62 7.33
CA ALA A 106 6.26 5.27 6.79
C ALA A 106 4.93 4.52 6.94
N ALA A 107 4.28 4.23 5.82
CA ALA A 107 2.94 3.65 5.80
C ALA A 107 2.93 2.12 5.88
N PRO A 108 1.84 1.51 6.40
CA PRO A 108 1.68 0.05 6.48
C PRO A 108 1.83 -0.69 5.15
N MET A 109 1.65 0.02 4.04
CA MET A 109 1.73 -0.56 2.70
C MET A 109 3.00 -1.36 2.44
N PHE A 110 4.11 -0.91 3.00
CA PHE A 110 5.39 -1.62 3.04
C PHE A 110 6.19 -0.99 4.18
N LEU A 111 6.10 -1.57 5.38
CA LEU A 111 6.69 -1.06 6.62
C LEU A 111 7.59 -2.12 7.23
N ALA A 112 8.85 -1.80 7.52
CA ALA A 112 9.77 -2.73 8.19
C ALA A 112 10.42 -2.12 9.43
N LEU A 113 10.51 -2.92 10.48
CA LEU A 113 11.24 -2.63 11.72
C LEU A 113 11.53 -3.93 12.48
N THR A 114 12.46 -3.87 13.42
CA THR A 114 12.72 -4.99 14.35
C THR A 114 11.82 -4.93 15.58
N GLY A 115 11.57 -6.08 16.22
CA GLY A 115 10.90 -6.13 17.53
C GLY A 115 11.62 -5.30 18.60
N ARG A 116 12.95 -5.19 18.52
CA ARG A 116 13.75 -4.27 19.35
C ARG A 116 13.39 -2.80 19.10
N THR A 117 13.32 -2.38 17.84
CA THR A 117 12.96 -1.00 17.47
C THR A 117 11.54 -0.68 17.93
N TRP A 118 10.60 -1.61 17.78
CA TRP A 118 9.24 -1.45 18.29
C TRP A 118 9.19 -1.19 19.80
N ARG A 119 9.92 -1.97 20.60
CA ARG A 119 10.01 -1.76 22.05
C ARG A 119 10.79 -0.51 22.45
N LEU A 120 11.83 -0.14 21.71
CA LEU A 120 12.56 1.12 21.92
C LEU A 120 11.66 2.35 21.82
N LEU A 121 10.59 2.27 21.03
CA LEU A 121 9.62 3.34 20.85
C LEU A 121 8.47 3.32 21.87
N ASP A 122 8.52 2.46 22.89
CA ASP A 122 7.45 2.18 23.85
C ASP A 122 6.12 1.80 23.18
N THR A 123 6.18 1.08 22.05
CA THR A 123 5.01 0.43 21.43
C THR A 123 3.83 1.38 21.17
N PRO A 124 4.03 2.50 20.44
CA PRO A 124 2.97 3.50 20.26
C PRO A 124 1.80 2.93 19.47
N SER A 125 0.56 3.30 19.82
CA SER A 125 -0.59 2.76 19.08
C SER A 125 -0.52 3.07 17.57
N LEU A 126 -0.81 2.05 16.77
CA LEU A 126 -0.82 2.09 15.30
C LEU A 126 -2.23 2.28 14.72
N LYS A 127 -3.25 2.38 15.57
CA LYS A 127 -4.62 2.67 15.15
C LYS A 127 -4.75 4.11 14.66
N ALA A 128 -5.60 4.30 13.65
CA ALA A 128 -5.99 5.64 13.23
C ALA A 128 -6.74 6.37 14.35
N GLY A 129 -6.61 7.68 14.38
CA GLY A 129 -7.33 8.59 15.26
C GLY A 129 -7.36 9.99 14.66
N GLU A 130 -7.71 11.00 15.47
CA GLU A 130 -7.89 12.37 14.96
C GLU A 130 -6.59 13.01 14.44
N GLN A 131 -5.43 12.62 15.01
CA GLN A 131 -4.13 13.23 14.69
C GLN A 131 -3.30 12.43 13.69
N TYR A 132 -3.53 11.12 13.61
CA TYR A 132 -2.70 10.22 12.82
C TYR A 132 -3.57 9.18 12.16
N ASP A 133 -3.29 8.89 10.90
CA ASP A 133 -3.79 7.70 10.24
C ASP A 133 -3.03 6.46 10.72
N VAL A 134 -3.44 5.28 10.27
CA VAL A 134 -2.85 3.99 10.61
C VAL A 134 -1.32 4.03 10.48
N ALA A 135 -0.63 3.64 11.55
CA ALA A 135 0.82 3.70 11.77
C ALA A 135 1.49 5.11 11.72
N GLY A 136 0.76 6.20 11.45
CA GLY A 136 1.36 7.54 11.39
C GLY A 136 2.07 7.95 12.68
N ARG A 137 1.50 7.56 13.82
CA ARG A 137 2.08 7.82 15.15
C ARG A 137 3.47 7.21 15.32
N LEU A 138 3.74 6.06 14.70
CA LEU A 138 5.04 5.37 14.80
C LEU A 138 6.18 6.26 14.30
N SER A 139 6.00 6.88 13.12
CA SER A 139 7.01 7.78 12.55
C SER A 139 7.17 9.06 13.36
N ALA A 140 6.09 9.58 13.96
CA ALA A 140 6.16 10.74 14.84
C ALA A 140 7.01 10.44 16.09
N VAL A 141 6.73 9.33 16.77
CA VAL A 141 7.45 8.90 17.98
C VAL A 141 8.90 8.56 17.66
N ALA A 142 9.17 7.89 16.53
CA ALA A 142 10.52 7.59 16.08
C ALA A 142 11.38 8.85 15.95
N ARG A 143 10.87 9.87 15.27
CA ARG A 143 11.56 11.17 15.11
C ARG A 143 11.80 11.85 16.46
N GLN A 144 10.83 11.82 17.37
CA GLN A 144 10.98 12.38 18.72
C GLN A 144 12.08 11.67 19.53
N ARG A 145 12.31 10.37 19.28
CA ARG A 145 13.33 9.56 19.96
C ARG A 145 14.66 9.46 19.20
N GLY A 146 14.81 10.19 18.09
CA GLY A 146 16.01 10.13 17.26
C GLY A 146 16.20 8.79 16.53
N VAL A 147 15.16 7.97 16.41
CA VAL A 147 15.16 6.77 15.57
C VAL A 147 14.92 7.18 14.12
N LEU A 148 15.81 6.76 13.22
CA LEU A 148 15.71 7.05 11.80
C LEU A 148 14.45 6.44 11.20
N VAL A 149 13.75 7.22 10.36
CA VAL A 149 12.66 6.75 9.50
C VAL A 149 13.11 6.93 8.07
N GLU A 150 13.53 5.85 7.42
CA GLU A 150 13.88 5.84 6.00
C GLU A 150 12.61 5.69 5.17
N LEU A 151 12.39 6.67 4.29
CA LEU A 151 11.19 6.76 3.47
C LEU A 151 11.53 6.51 2.01
N VAL A 152 10.73 5.66 1.36
CA VAL A 152 10.76 5.46 -0.09
C VAL A 152 9.70 6.33 -0.73
N TYR A 153 10.09 7.19 -1.67
CA TYR A 153 9.18 8.18 -2.26
C TYR A 153 8.56 7.71 -3.59
N PRO A 154 7.34 8.18 -3.93
CA PRO A 154 6.71 7.84 -5.20
C PRO A 154 7.53 8.42 -6.36
N THR A 155 7.77 7.59 -7.38
CA THR A 155 8.40 8.01 -8.65
C THR A 155 7.34 8.31 -9.71
N CYS A 156 6.27 7.52 -9.75
CA CYS A 156 5.13 7.77 -10.63
C CYS A 156 3.85 7.14 -10.07
N ALA A 157 2.71 7.65 -10.51
CA ALA A 157 1.40 7.08 -10.25
C ALA A 157 0.58 7.08 -11.54
N ALA A 158 -0.09 5.97 -11.86
CA ALA A 158 -0.92 5.91 -13.06
C ALA A 158 -2.10 6.89 -12.97
N VAL A 159 -2.67 7.05 -11.77
CA VAL A 159 -3.76 8.00 -11.50
C VAL A 159 -3.42 8.80 -10.23
N PRO A 160 -2.77 9.97 -10.35
CA PRO A 160 -2.49 10.84 -9.21
C PRO A 160 -3.78 11.26 -8.48
N ARG A 161 -3.79 11.20 -7.15
CA ARG A 161 -4.97 11.49 -6.30
C ARG A 161 -4.67 12.38 -5.11
N TRP A 162 -3.53 12.15 -4.47
CA TRP A 162 -3.24 12.66 -3.13
C TRP A 162 -1.89 13.35 -3.13
N LEU A 163 -1.80 14.42 -2.35
CA LEU A 163 -0.56 15.15 -2.11
C LEU A 163 0.33 14.35 -1.14
N LEU A 164 1.64 14.44 -1.31
CA LEU A 164 2.63 13.92 -0.37
C LEU A 164 3.57 15.07 -0.01
N GLY A 165 3.30 15.71 1.12
CA GLY A 165 3.89 17.01 1.40
C GLY A 165 3.46 18.06 0.38
N ASP A 166 4.33 19.05 0.18
CA ASP A 166 4.10 20.14 -0.76
C ASP A 166 4.76 19.92 -2.14
N THR A 167 5.46 18.79 -2.34
CA THR A 167 6.36 18.58 -3.50
C THR A 167 6.04 17.38 -4.36
N SER A 168 5.28 16.41 -3.85
CA SER A 168 5.03 15.13 -4.54
C SER A 168 3.57 14.74 -4.50
N THR A 169 3.20 13.78 -5.35
CA THR A 169 1.86 13.18 -5.36
C THR A 169 1.95 11.67 -5.50
N TYR A 170 0.93 10.98 -5.00
CA TYR A 170 0.72 9.56 -5.21
C TYR A 170 -0.76 9.31 -5.50
N GLY A 171 -1.12 8.08 -5.85
CA GLY A 171 -2.48 7.75 -6.21
C GLY A 171 -2.64 6.29 -6.60
N LEU A 172 -3.59 6.01 -7.47
CA LEU A 172 -3.82 4.62 -7.88
C LEU A 172 -2.67 4.13 -8.73
N PHE A 173 -2.22 2.90 -8.46
CA PHE A 173 -1.13 2.22 -9.16
C PHE A 173 0.16 3.05 -9.12
N THR A 174 0.66 3.26 -7.89
CA THR A 174 1.87 4.07 -7.62
C THR A 174 3.09 3.18 -7.53
N VAL A 175 4.16 3.61 -8.20
CA VAL A 175 5.49 3.00 -8.08
C VAL A 175 6.39 3.89 -7.22
N PHE A 176 7.01 3.31 -6.20
CA PHE A 176 7.93 3.97 -5.27
C PHE A 176 9.37 3.58 -5.59
N GLU A 177 10.20 4.58 -5.91
CA GLU A 177 11.61 4.44 -6.32
C GLU A 177 11.90 3.36 -7.38
N GLY A 178 10.90 2.98 -8.19
CA GLY A 178 11.02 1.85 -9.12
C GLY A 178 11.10 0.46 -8.47
N GLN A 179 10.88 0.38 -7.16
CA GLN A 179 11.15 -0.81 -6.33
C GLN A 179 9.88 -1.42 -5.70
N TYR A 180 8.81 -0.64 -5.56
CA TYR A 180 7.56 -1.11 -4.95
C TYR A 180 6.37 -0.61 -5.75
N LEU A 181 5.38 -1.46 -5.95
CA LEU A 181 4.08 -1.09 -6.52
C LEU A 181 3.02 -1.18 -5.44
N HIS A 182 2.24 -0.11 -5.30
CA HIS A 182 1.00 -0.12 -4.52
C HIS A 182 -0.20 0.21 -5.41
N LEU A 183 -1.22 -0.63 -5.36
CA LEU A 183 -2.42 -0.50 -6.17
C LEU A 183 -3.28 0.71 -5.75
N PHE A 184 -3.47 0.88 -4.45
CA PHE A 184 -4.52 1.67 -3.81
C PHE A 184 -5.94 1.35 -4.30
N GLU A 185 -6.88 1.21 -3.37
CA GLU A 185 -8.28 0.90 -3.66
C GLU A 185 -8.48 -0.40 -4.46
N SER A 186 -8.09 -1.54 -3.90
CA SER A 186 -8.30 -2.91 -4.43
C SER A 186 -9.73 -3.32 -4.79
N ARG A 187 -10.72 -2.43 -4.64
CA ARG A 187 -12.08 -2.54 -5.19
C ARG A 187 -12.17 -2.22 -6.69
N ASN A 188 -11.17 -1.56 -7.28
CA ASN A 188 -11.17 -1.22 -8.70
C ASN A 188 -10.71 -2.42 -9.53
N THR A 189 -11.66 -3.20 -10.04
CA THR A 189 -11.40 -4.47 -10.75
C THR A 189 -10.47 -4.33 -11.95
N ALA A 190 -10.51 -3.21 -12.69
CA ALA A 190 -9.62 -2.99 -13.83
C ALA A 190 -8.16 -2.81 -13.40
N LEU A 191 -7.94 -2.07 -12.30
CA LEU A 191 -6.60 -1.90 -11.74
C LEU A 191 -6.12 -3.18 -11.06
N VAL A 192 -7.02 -3.94 -10.42
CA VAL A 192 -6.69 -5.27 -9.88
C VAL A 192 -6.20 -6.19 -11.00
N GLN A 193 -6.88 -6.21 -12.15
CA GLN A 193 -6.41 -7.00 -13.29
C GLN A 193 -5.01 -6.56 -13.74
N SER A 194 -4.77 -5.25 -13.82
CA SER A 194 -3.45 -4.75 -14.19
C SER A 194 -2.36 -5.08 -13.16
N PHE A 195 -2.72 -5.18 -11.87
CA PHE A 195 -1.80 -5.63 -10.83
C PHE A 195 -1.46 -7.10 -11.00
N VAL A 196 -2.45 -7.94 -11.33
CA VAL A 196 -2.25 -9.38 -11.60
C VAL A 196 -1.38 -9.57 -12.84
N ASP A 197 -1.71 -8.93 -13.96
CA ASP A 197 -0.93 -9.03 -15.20
C ASP A 197 0.53 -8.58 -15.00
N LEU A 198 0.72 -7.50 -14.25
CA LEU A 198 2.04 -6.99 -13.91
C LEU A 198 2.81 -8.01 -13.06
N SER A 199 2.16 -8.58 -12.05
CA SER A 199 2.76 -9.60 -11.18
C SER A 199 3.18 -10.83 -11.98
N ASP A 200 2.34 -11.29 -12.89
CA ASP A 200 2.63 -12.45 -13.74
C ASP A 200 3.77 -12.16 -14.72
N SER A 201 3.81 -10.95 -15.29
CA SER A 201 4.90 -10.53 -16.18
C SER A 201 6.22 -10.39 -15.40
N LEU A 202 6.19 -9.86 -14.18
CA LEU A 202 7.36 -9.77 -13.31
C LEU A 202 7.93 -11.16 -13.01
N VAL A 203 7.08 -12.12 -12.66
CA VAL A 203 7.50 -13.49 -12.35
C VAL A 203 8.01 -14.22 -13.60
N ALA A 204 7.43 -13.94 -14.77
CA ALA A 204 7.83 -14.58 -16.02
C ALA A 204 9.13 -14.00 -16.61
N GLU A 205 9.31 -12.67 -16.54
CA GLU A 205 10.41 -11.95 -17.20
C GLU A 205 11.61 -11.69 -16.27
N GLY A 206 11.40 -11.69 -14.95
CA GLY A 206 12.44 -11.47 -13.96
C GLY A 206 13.17 -10.15 -14.18
N GLU A 207 14.48 -10.21 -14.44
CA GLU A 207 15.33 -9.02 -14.64
C GLU A 207 14.97 -8.18 -15.88
N LEU A 208 14.27 -8.76 -16.86
CA LEU A 208 13.85 -8.06 -18.08
C LEU A 208 12.55 -7.28 -17.94
N PHE A 209 11.88 -7.40 -16.79
CA PHE A 209 10.58 -6.81 -16.52
C PHE A 209 10.60 -5.27 -16.56
N ASP A 210 9.62 -4.66 -17.25
CA ASP A 210 9.40 -3.21 -17.26
C ASP A 210 7.97 -2.84 -16.86
N TYR A 211 7.82 -2.28 -15.65
CA TYR A 211 6.53 -1.84 -15.11
C TYR A 211 5.92 -0.65 -15.87
N ARG A 212 6.70 0.12 -16.65
CA ARG A 212 6.24 1.40 -17.22
C ARG A 212 5.07 1.23 -18.18
N SER A 213 5.06 0.15 -18.96
CA SER A 213 3.97 -0.18 -19.89
C SER A 213 2.62 -0.32 -19.16
N PHE A 214 2.62 -0.96 -17.99
CA PHE A 214 1.44 -1.11 -17.13
C PHE A 214 0.97 0.22 -16.53
N VAL A 215 1.90 1.07 -16.08
CA VAL A 215 1.56 2.40 -15.56
C VAL A 215 0.88 3.24 -16.64
N LEU A 216 1.43 3.25 -17.87
CA LEU A 216 0.85 3.96 -19.01
C LEU A 216 -0.54 3.43 -19.37
N ARG A 217 -0.69 2.10 -19.46
CA ARG A 217 -1.98 1.44 -19.71
C ARG A 217 -3.02 1.82 -18.66
N CYS A 218 -2.70 1.67 -17.38
CA CYS A 218 -3.58 2.01 -16.27
C CYS A 218 -4.00 3.48 -16.30
N SER A 219 -3.07 4.38 -16.64
CA SER A 219 -3.32 5.81 -16.74
C SER A 219 -4.31 6.13 -17.87
N GLN A 220 -4.06 5.58 -19.06
CA GLN A 220 -4.91 5.75 -20.25
C GLN A 220 -6.34 5.21 -20.00
N GLU A 221 -6.46 3.97 -19.53
CA GLU A 221 -7.76 3.36 -19.28
C GLU A 221 -8.56 4.11 -18.22
N SER A 222 -7.89 4.54 -17.15
CA SER A 222 -8.53 5.35 -16.09
C SER A 222 -9.00 6.70 -16.63
N HIS A 223 -8.20 7.35 -17.46
CA HIS A 223 -8.56 8.61 -18.11
C HIS A 223 -9.76 8.43 -19.04
N GLU A 224 -9.77 7.40 -19.89
CA GLU A 224 -10.89 7.09 -20.76
C GLU A 224 -12.18 6.82 -19.99
N GLN A 225 -12.11 6.01 -18.93
CA GLN A 225 -13.26 5.72 -18.09
C GLN A 225 -13.80 6.99 -17.42
N TYR A 226 -12.91 7.87 -16.96
CA TYR A 226 -13.30 9.17 -16.42
C TYR A 226 -13.99 10.02 -17.49
N ALA A 227 -13.39 10.17 -18.68
CA ALA A 227 -13.95 10.93 -19.78
C ALA A 227 -15.33 10.40 -20.19
N LYS A 228 -15.46 9.08 -20.39
CA LYS A 228 -16.73 8.39 -20.67
C LYS A 228 -17.80 8.73 -19.62
N LYS A 229 -17.47 8.62 -18.32
CA LYS A 229 -18.39 8.97 -17.22
C LYS A 229 -18.74 10.46 -17.20
N TYR A 230 -17.77 11.34 -17.43
CA TYR A 230 -17.96 12.78 -17.46
C TYR A 230 -18.90 13.19 -18.59
N PHE A 231 -18.65 12.74 -19.83
CA PHE A 231 -19.51 13.06 -20.97
C PHE A 231 -20.91 12.45 -20.82
N LEU A 232 -21.00 11.20 -20.35
CA LEU A 232 -22.31 10.60 -20.07
C LEU A 232 -23.07 11.41 -19.01
N LYS A 233 -22.40 11.87 -17.95
CA LYS A 233 -23.02 12.72 -16.93
C LYS A 233 -23.51 14.06 -17.51
N HIS A 234 -22.78 14.69 -18.41
CA HIS A 234 -23.16 16.00 -18.95
C HIS A 234 -24.04 15.92 -20.21
N SER A 235 -24.28 14.72 -20.75
CA SER A 235 -25.22 14.51 -21.86
C SER A 235 -26.70 14.71 -21.45
N PHE A 236 -27.54 15.02 -22.43
CA PHE A 236 -28.99 15.14 -22.26
C PHE A 236 -29.62 13.84 -21.72
N SER A 237 -29.23 12.69 -22.30
CA SER A 237 -29.68 11.36 -21.85
C SER A 237 -29.21 11.05 -20.42
N GLY A 238 -28.00 11.47 -20.05
CA GLY A 238 -27.51 11.38 -18.68
C GLY A 238 -28.30 12.23 -17.69
N LYS A 239 -28.69 13.45 -18.08
CA LYS A 239 -29.56 14.32 -17.28
C LYS A 239 -30.93 13.68 -17.07
N LEU A 240 -31.55 13.16 -18.13
CA LEU A 240 -32.80 12.41 -18.06
C LEU A 240 -32.70 11.20 -17.12
N LYS A 241 -31.68 10.35 -17.26
CA LYS A 241 -31.48 9.19 -16.37
C LYS A 241 -31.39 9.60 -14.90
N ARG A 242 -30.71 10.71 -14.59
CA ARG A 242 -30.59 11.20 -13.20
C ARG A 242 -31.90 11.74 -12.66
N GLU A 243 -32.62 12.54 -13.44
CA GLU A 243 -33.94 13.05 -13.03
C GLU A 243 -34.92 11.90 -12.81
N TRP A 244 -34.89 10.89 -13.67
CA TRP A 244 -35.73 9.70 -13.52
C TRP A 244 -35.37 8.87 -12.28
N ALA A 245 -34.08 8.70 -11.98
CA ALA A 245 -33.64 8.07 -10.74
C ALA A 245 -34.06 8.86 -9.48
N ARG A 246 -34.01 10.21 -9.54
CA ARG A 246 -34.51 11.09 -8.47
C ARG A 246 -36.02 10.95 -8.28
N LEU A 247 -36.77 10.91 -9.39
CA LEU A 247 -38.22 10.71 -9.38
C LEU A 247 -38.59 9.37 -8.76
N LYS A 248 -37.93 8.28 -9.16
CA LYS A 248 -38.12 6.94 -8.56
C LYS A 248 -37.86 6.94 -7.05
N LYS A 249 -36.79 7.60 -6.60
CA LYS A 249 -36.48 7.70 -5.15
C LYS A 249 -37.52 8.51 -4.37
N ARG A 250 -38.21 9.46 -5.02
CA ARG A 250 -39.31 10.24 -4.43
C ARG A 250 -40.63 9.48 -4.41
N LEU A 251 -40.89 8.64 -5.42
CA LEU A 251 -42.12 7.85 -5.55
C LEU A 251 -42.07 6.50 -4.80
N GLY A 252 -40.87 6.01 -4.45
CA GLY A 252 -40.66 4.82 -3.63
C GLY A 252 -40.54 5.12 -2.13
N ARG A 253 -41.05 6.27 -1.67
CA ARG A 253 -41.28 6.62 -0.27
C ARG A 253 -42.77 6.75 -0.02
#